data_AF-A0A847JGI2-F1
#
_entry.id   AF-A0A847JGI2-F1
#
_cell.length_a   1.000
_cell.length_b   1.000
_cell.length_c   1.000
_cell.angle_alpha   90.00
_cell.angle_beta   90.00
_cell.angle_gamma   90.00
#
_symmetry.space_group_name_H-M   'P 1'
#
loop_
_entity.id
_entity.type
_entity.pdbx_description
1 polymer ?
#
loop_
_entity_poly.entity_id
_entity_poly.type
_entity_poly.pdbx_seq_one_letter_code
_entity_poly.pdbx_strand_id
1 'polypeptide(L)'
;PRGELVVADGLAEIHLVDADGPRTAFAYRTFWIVLHGIACWLVGRRIPLRLVDFRCAEPVGVADYRSFFGAPVRFAQPMSRIAFDAHHLALPVDRSEKALKQFLRAAPANLLVRYRYDAGLVAAIRARLRAAPPTRWPDAEAMARSLRLSPSTLRHRLKQEGRSWNGIRDEIRRDLAVAALTTGTRGVAEIAGDLGFAEPSAFHRAFRKWTGKSPGAFRRETAAD
;
A
#
# COMPACT_ATOMS: atom_id res chain seq x y z
N PRO A 1 -12.32 0.37 25.25
CA PRO A 1 -12.53 1.30 24.12
C PRO A 1 -13.69 0.77 23.27
N ARG A 2 -14.49 1.63 22.64
CA ARG A 2 -15.54 1.21 21.69
C ARG A 2 -15.08 1.45 20.26
N GLY A 3 -15.46 0.55 19.36
CA GLY A 3 -15.23 0.69 17.92
C GLY A 3 -16.52 1.08 17.22
N GLU A 4 -16.43 1.96 16.23
CA GLU A 4 -17.56 2.36 15.40
C GLU A 4 -17.14 2.29 13.93
N LEU A 5 -17.98 1.65 13.09
CA LEU A 5 -17.78 1.62 11.64
C LEU A 5 -18.64 2.73 11.02
N VAL A 6 -18.00 3.67 10.35
CA VAL A 6 -18.64 4.76 9.62
C VAL A 6 -18.36 4.56 8.13
N VAL A 7 -19.39 4.67 7.29
CA VAL A 7 -19.25 4.57 5.83
C VAL A 7 -19.73 5.88 5.21
N ALA A 8 -18.83 6.59 4.54
CA ALA A 8 -19.11 7.86 3.88
C ALA A 8 -18.19 8.05 2.67
N ASP A 9 -18.68 8.69 1.61
CA ASP A 9 -17.89 9.07 0.42
C ASP A 9 -17.07 7.92 -0.21
N GLY A 10 -17.61 6.70 -0.20
CA GLY A 10 -16.92 5.52 -0.73
C GLY A 10 -15.77 4.99 0.14
N LEU A 11 -15.60 5.54 1.35
CA LEU A 11 -14.65 5.07 2.36
C LEU A 11 -15.40 4.42 3.53
N ALA A 12 -14.81 3.35 4.04
CA ALA A 12 -15.16 2.75 5.32
C ALA A 12 -14.09 3.13 6.34
N GLU A 13 -14.52 3.73 7.44
CA GLU A 13 -13.67 4.16 8.53
C GLU A 13 -14.03 3.39 9.80
N ILE A 14 -13.01 2.85 10.47
CA ILE A 14 -13.18 2.27 11.81
C ILE A 14 -12.61 3.25 12.81
N HIS A 15 -13.48 3.83 13.62
CA HIS A 15 -13.16 4.80 14.67
C HIS A 15 -12.95 4.07 15.99
N LEU A 16 -11.89 4.42 16.70
CA LEU A 16 -11.64 3.94 18.06
C LEU A 16 -11.88 5.07 19.04
N VAL A 17 -12.85 4.88 19.93
CA VAL A 17 -13.17 5.82 21.00
C VAL A 17 -12.62 5.29 22.32
N ASP A 18 -11.64 6.00 22.86
CA ASP A 18 -11.05 5.70 24.16
C ASP A 18 -11.90 6.27 25.30
N ALA A 19 -12.06 5.52 26.38
CA ALA A 19 -12.72 6.01 27.59
C ALA A 19 -11.81 6.97 28.40
N ASP A 20 -10.50 6.67 28.51
CA ASP A 20 -9.59 7.33 29.48
C ASP A 20 -8.38 8.00 28.80
N GLY A 21 -8.64 8.94 27.88
CA GLY A 21 -7.57 9.68 27.19
C GLY A 21 -6.80 8.87 26.15
N PRO A 22 -5.81 9.49 25.46
CA PRO A 22 -5.09 8.84 24.37
C PRO A 22 -4.16 7.74 24.89
N ARG A 23 -4.19 6.57 24.22
CA ARG A 23 -3.26 5.46 24.46
C ARG A 23 -1.94 5.67 23.71
N THR A 24 -0.93 4.85 24.00
CA THR A 24 0.37 4.94 23.30
C THR A 24 0.24 4.53 21.83
N ALA A 25 1.12 5.05 20.97
CA ALA A 25 1.20 4.64 19.56
C ALA A 25 1.39 3.13 19.39
N PHE A 26 2.12 2.49 20.31
CA PHE A 26 2.29 1.04 20.35
C PHE A 26 0.98 0.30 20.62
N ALA A 27 0.17 0.79 21.57
CA ALA A 27 -1.12 0.19 21.89
C ALA A 27 -2.09 0.27 20.71
N TYR A 28 -2.23 1.46 20.11
CA TYR A 28 -3.08 1.62 18.92
C TYR A 28 -2.58 0.78 17.75
N ARG A 29 -1.27 0.76 17.50
CA ARG A 29 -0.69 -0.07 16.44
C ARG A 29 -1.01 -1.54 16.64
N THR A 30 -0.81 -2.05 17.85
CA THR A 30 -1.11 -3.45 18.19
C THR A 30 -2.57 -3.77 17.93
N PHE A 31 -3.48 -2.89 18.35
CA PHE A 31 -4.91 -3.02 18.09
C PHE A 31 -5.21 -3.06 16.59
N TRP A 32 -4.67 -2.12 15.81
CA TRP A 32 -4.89 -2.06 14.37
C TRP A 32 -4.35 -3.28 13.63
N ILE A 33 -3.20 -3.84 14.03
CA ILE A 33 -2.67 -5.07 13.43
C ILE A 33 -3.64 -6.23 13.64
N VAL A 34 -4.15 -6.39 14.86
CA VAL A 34 -5.07 -7.47 15.19
C VAL A 34 -6.36 -7.32 14.38
N LEU A 35 -6.98 -6.14 14.43
CA LEU A 35 -8.25 -5.89 13.76
C LEU A 35 -8.12 -6.03 12.23
N HIS A 36 -7.15 -5.33 11.64
CA HIS A 36 -6.94 -5.35 10.19
C HIS A 36 -6.47 -6.72 9.70
N GLY A 37 -5.62 -7.41 10.47
CA GLY A 37 -5.15 -8.74 10.14
C GLY A 37 -6.28 -9.78 10.17
N ILE A 38 -7.20 -9.69 11.14
CA ILE A 38 -8.41 -10.53 11.18
C ILE A 38 -9.29 -10.23 9.97
N ALA A 39 -9.55 -8.95 9.67
CA ALA A 39 -10.36 -8.56 8.51
C ALA A 39 -9.78 -9.11 7.21
N CYS A 40 -8.47 -8.93 6.97
CA CYS A 40 -7.78 -9.48 5.80
C CYS A 40 -7.81 -11.01 5.77
N TRP A 41 -7.70 -11.66 6.94
CA TRP A 41 -7.79 -13.12 7.02
C TRP A 41 -9.19 -13.61 6.64
N LEU A 42 -10.26 -12.97 7.13
CA LEU A 42 -11.65 -13.33 6.85
C LEU A 42 -11.99 -13.28 5.36
N VAL A 43 -11.55 -12.23 4.65
CA VAL A 43 -11.80 -12.07 3.20
C VAL A 43 -10.72 -12.72 2.33
N GLY A 44 -9.70 -13.30 2.97
CA GLY A 44 -8.60 -14.01 2.32
C GLY A 44 -7.68 -13.21 1.42
N ARG A 45 -7.69 -11.88 1.58
CA ARG A 45 -6.81 -10.95 0.86
C ARG A 45 -6.54 -9.74 1.70
N ARG A 46 -5.46 -9.01 1.40
CA ARG A 46 -5.21 -7.73 2.05
C ARG A 46 -6.24 -6.69 1.64
N ILE A 47 -6.74 -5.95 2.62
CA ILE A 47 -7.54 -4.73 2.44
C ILE A 47 -6.56 -3.54 2.47
N PRO A 48 -6.33 -2.82 1.35
CA PRO A 48 -5.45 -1.67 1.34
C PRO A 48 -6.00 -0.55 2.24
N LEU A 49 -5.17 -0.07 3.16
CA LEU A 49 -5.51 1.09 3.97
C LEU A 49 -5.26 2.37 3.16
N ARG A 50 -6.20 3.31 3.24
CA ARG A 50 -6.10 4.66 2.68
C ARG A 50 -5.48 5.63 3.67
N LEU A 51 -5.65 5.39 4.96
CA LEU A 51 -5.21 6.26 6.04
C LEU A 51 -5.15 5.51 7.37
N VAL A 52 -4.22 5.93 8.24
CA VAL A 52 -4.19 5.59 9.67
C VAL A 52 -3.97 6.87 10.48
N ASP A 53 -4.90 7.16 11.38
CA ASP A 53 -4.78 8.26 12.34
C ASP A 53 -4.55 7.71 13.74
N PHE A 54 -3.63 8.33 14.46
CA PHE A 54 -3.38 8.08 15.87
C PHE A 54 -3.72 9.33 16.68
N ARG A 55 -4.50 9.13 17.75
CA ARG A 55 -4.84 10.21 18.68
C ARG A 55 -3.66 10.71 19.51
N CYS A 56 -2.68 9.85 19.76
CA CYS A 56 -1.50 10.22 20.55
C CYS A 56 -0.50 11.06 19.74
N ALA A 57 0.41 11.72 20.45
CA ALA A 57 1.58 12.35 19.85
C ALA A 57 2.45 11.33 19.08
N GLU A 58 3.21 11.84 18.11
CA GLU A 58 4.19 11.03 17.37
C GLU A 58 5.30 10.59 18.33
N PRO A 59 5.56 9.28 18.47
CA PRO A 59 6.60 8.79 19.38
C PRO A 59 7.99 9.16 18.85
N VAL A 60 8.89 9.55 19.76
CA VAL A 60 10.30 9.82 19.45
C VAL A 60 11.03 8.49 19.25
N GLY A 61 11.50 8.18 18.04
CA GLY A 61 12.26 6.95 17.75
C GLY A 61 12.14 6.42 16.30
N VAL A 62 12.77 5.26 16.05
CA VAL A 62 13.04 4.69 14.70
C VAL A 62 11.85 3.94 14.06
N ALA A 63 10.71 3.85 14.74
CA ALA A 63 9.59 3.07 14.23
C ALA A 63 8.90 3.81 13.06
N ASP A 64 9.16 3.39 11.82
CA ASP A 64 8.44 3.91 10.65
C ASP A 64 7.04 3.28 10.54
N TYR A 65 6.06 3.93 11.15
CA TYR A 65 4.65 3.53 11.09
C TYR A 65 4.11 3.60 9.65
N ARG A 66 4.60 4.53 8.81
CA ARG A 66 4.09 4.73 7.44
C ARG A 66 4.45 3.54 6.56
N SER A 67 5.71 3.11 6.62
CA SER A 67 6.15 1.87 5.95
C SER A 67 5.44 0.63 6.52
N PHE A 68 5.19 0.62 7.84
CA PHE A 68 4.52 -0.51 8.49
C PHE A 68 3.06 -0.69 8.04
N PHE A 69 2.28 0.38 7.96
CA PHE A 69 0.87 0.30 7.53
C PHE A 69 0.71 0.28 6.00
N GLY A 70 1.72 0.77 5.27
CA GLY A 70 1.65 0.92 3.81
C GLY A 70 0.65 1.99 3.38
N ALA A 71 0.35 2.94 4.27
CA ALA A 71 -0.60 4.02 4.11
C ALA A 71 -0.08 5.29 4.82
N PRO A 72 -0.59 6.49 4.46
CA PRO A 72 -0.35 7.71 5.23
C PRO A 72 -0.71 7.50 6.71
N VAL A 73 0.23 7.85 7.60
CA VAL A 73 0.04 7.81 9.05
C VAL A 73 0.14 9.23 9.59
N ARG A 74 -0.88 9.64 10.39
CA ARG A 74 -0.90 10.93 11.08
C ARG A 74 -1.04 10.73 12.58
N PHE A 75 -0.35 11.55 13.35
CA PHE A 75 -0.41 11.58 14.81
C PHE A 75 -1.10 12.85 15.31
N ALA A 76 -1.36 12.92 16.61
CA ALA A 76 -2.04 14.03 17.28
C ALA A 76 -3.39 14.37 16.62
N GLN A 77 -4.11 13.36 16.17
CA GLN A 77 -5.45 13.52 15.60
C GLN A 77 -6.52 13.52 16.70
N PRO A 78 -7.73 14.06 16.47
CA PRO A 78 -8.81 14.05 17.47
C PRO A 78 -9.21 12.63 17.92
N MET A 79 -9.07 11.66 17.02
CA MET A 79 -9.36 10.24 17.27
C MET A 79 -8.37 9.33 16.56
N SER A 80 -8.29 8.07 17.02
CA SER A 80 -7.60 7.02 16.29
C SER A 80 -8.55 6.34 15.31
N ARG A 81 -8.15 6.21 14.05
CA ARG A 81 -8.96 5.52 13.02
C ARG A 81 -8.11 4.87 11.94
N ILE A 82 -8.70 3.90 11.26
CA ILE A 82 -8.20 3.39 9.98
C ILE A 82 -9.28 3.53 8.91
N ALA A 83 -8.88 3.85 7.68
CA ALA A 83 -9.80 3.98 6.55
C ALA A 83 -9.38 3.09 5.38
N PHE A 84 -10.35 2.54 4.65
CA PHE A 84 -10.16 1.76 3.42
C PHE A 84 -11.36 1.95 2.48
N ASP A 85 -11.22 1.57 1.21
CA ASP A 85 -12.33 1.76 0.25
C ASP A 85 -13.52 0.86 0.63
N ALA A 86 -14.72 1.43 0.71
CA ALA A 86 -15.92 0.78 1.25
C ALA A 86 -16.35 -0.47 0.48
N HIS A 87 -16.01 -0.59 -0.81
CA HIS A 87 -16.30 -1.79 -1.61
C HIS A 87 -15.70 -3.09 -1.03
N HIS A 88 -14.66 -3.00 -0.18
CA HIS A 88 -14.12 -4.17 0.51
C HIS A 88 -15.09 -4.76 1.54
N LEU A 89 -16.08 -4.00 2.03
CA LEU A 89 -17.12 -4.50 2.94
C LEU A 89 -18.06 -5.49 2.23
N ALA A 90 -18.14 -5.47 0.90
CA ALA A 90 -18.94 -6.41 0.12
C ALA A 90 -18.21 -7.74 -0.16
N LEU A 91 -16.95 -7.88 0.27
CA LEU A 91 -16.21 -9.12 0.07
C LEU A 91 -16.78 -10.25 0.93
N PRO A 92 -16.96 -11.46 0.38
CA PRO A 92 -17.46 -12.57 1.14
C PRO A 92 -16.44 -13.01 2.20
N VAL A 93 -16.96 -13.44 3.35
CA VAL A 93 -16.15 -14.14 4.35
C VAL A 93 -15.95 -15.58 3.87
N ASP A 94 -14.73 -15.89 3.44
CA ASP A 94 -14.37 -17.18 2.83
C ASP A 94 -13.53 -18.02 3.80
N ARG A 95 -14.04 -18.20 5.03
CA ARG A 95 -13.36 -18.94 6.09
C ARG A 95 -14.32 -19.90 6.79
N SER A 96 -13.93 -21.18 6.82
CA SER A 96 -14.64 -22.20 7.59
C SER A 96 -14.34 -22.09 9.07
N GLU A 97 -15.22 -22.64 9.91
CA GLU A 97 -15.01 -22.72 11.35
C GLU A 97 -13.72 -23.50 11.71
N LYS A 98 -13.36 -24.52 10.91
CA LYS A 98 -12.09 -25.24 11.05
C LYS A 98 -10.90 -24.32 10.82
N ALA A 99 -10.95 -23.47 9.80
CA ALA A 99 -9.91 -22.49 9.52
C ALA A 99 -9.80 -21.47 10.67
N LEU A 100 -10.94 -21.03 11.24
CA LEU A 100 -10.96 -20.16 12.42
C LEU A 100 -10.26 -20.79 13.62
N LYS A 101 -10.59 -22.04 13.96
CA LYS A 101 -9.95 -22.75 15.07
C LYS A 101 -8.44 -22.87 14.90
N GLN A 102 -7.97 -23.16 13.69
CA GLN A 102 -6.53 -23.19 13.39
C GLN A 102 -5.88 -21.81 13.49
N PHE A 103 -6.55 -20.79 12.97
CA PHE A 103 -6.08 -19.41 13.03
C PHE A 103 -5.94 -18.92 14.48
N LEU A 104 -6.93 -19.17 15.33
CA LEU A 104 -6.93 -18.77 16.74
C LEU A 104 -5.84 -19.49 17.56
N ARG A 105 -5.57 -20.78 17.27
CA ARG A 105 -4.47 -21.53 17.94
C ARG A 105 -3.09 -20.92 17.69
N ALA A 106 -2.90 -20.26 16.55
CA ALA A 106 -1.65 -19.62 16.18
C ALA A 106 -1.62 -18.11 16.50
N ALA A 107 -2.71 -17.57 17.05
CA ALA A 107 -2.83 -16.16 17.40
C ALA A 107 -2.13 -15.84 18.73
N PRO A 108 -1.57 -14.62 18.89
CA PRO A 108 -1.49 -13.54 17.90
C PRO A 108 -0.25 -13.62 16.99
N ALA A 109 0.58 -14.67 17.12
CA ALA A 109 1.85 -14.77 16.40
C ALA A 109 1.66 -14.76 14.88
N ASN A 110 0.67 -15.49 14.35
CA ASN A 110 0.35 -15.51 12.92
C ASN A 110 -0.07 -14.13 12.38
N LEU A 111 -0.81 -13.34 13.17
CA LEU A 111 -1.24 -11.98 12.84
C LEU A 111 -0.03 -11.04 12.77
N LEU A 112 0.82 -11.07 13.79
CA LEU A 112 1.98 -10.18 13.90
C LEU A 112 3.06 -10.51 12.85
N VAL A 113 3.36 -11.79 12.64
CA VAL A 113 4.40 -12.25 11.71
C VAL A 113 3.95 -11.99 10.27
N ARG A 114 2.72 -12.36 9.89
CA ARG A 114 2.21 -12.14 8.54
C ARG A 114 2.11 -10.65 8.21
N TYR A 115 1.62 -9.84 9.14
CA TYR A 115 1.53 -8.38 8.93
C TYR A 115 2.90 -7.74 8.69
N ARG A 116 3.93 -8.07 9.49
CA ARG A 116 5.29 -7.55 9.31
C ARG A 116 5.89 -7.96 7.97
N TYR A 117 5.58 -9.16 7.50
CA TYR A 117 6.18 -9.74 6.32
C TYR A 117 5.51 -9.30 5.02
N ASP A 118 4.18 -9.15 5.03
CA ASP A 118 3.39 -8.77 3.87
C ASP A 118 3.45 -7.25 3.61
N ALA A 119 3.32 -6.43 4.66
CA ALA A 119 3.56 -4.98 4.54
C ALA A 119 5.04 -4.68 4.22
N GLY A 120 5.96 -5.47 4.79
CA GLY A 120 7.39 -5.35 4.55
C GLY A 120 7.81 -5.74 3.13
N LEU A 121 7.17 -6.75 2.52
CA LEU A 121 7.56 -7.24 1.19
C LEU A 121 7.29 -6.21 0.09
N VAL A 122 6.07 -5.69 0.01
CA VAL A 122 5.72 -4.67 -1.00
C VAL A 122 6.49 -3.39 -0.75
N ALA A 123 6.65 -2.98 0.52
CA ALA A 123 7.45 -1.82 0.88
C ALA A 123 8.94 -2.01 0.51
N ALA A 124 9.54 -3.17 0.77
CA ALA A 124 10.92 -3.48 0.41
C ALA A 124 11.13 -3.49 -1.10
N ILE A 125 10.19 -4.06 -1.86
CA ILE A 125 10.19 -4.01 -3.32
C ILE A 125 10.16 -2.55 -3.79
N ARG A 126 9.22 -1.74 -3.27
CA ARG A 126 9.09 -0.32 -3.63
C ARG A 126 10.34 0.48 -3.28
N ALA A 127 10.91 0.27 -2.09
CA ALA A 127 12.14 0.93 -1.65
C ALA A 127 13.30 0.60 -2.59
N ARG A 128 13.45 -0.67 -2.96
CA ARG A 128 14.53 -1.11 -3.87
C ARG A 128 14.35 -0.60 -5.30
N LEU A 129 13.12 -0.53 -5.79
CA LEU A 129 12.81 0.07 -7.09
C LEU A 129 13.03 1.59 -7.08
N ARG A 130 12.70 2.29 -5.99
CA ARG A 130 12.95 3.75 -5.88
C ARG A 130 14.42 4.12 -5.70
N ALA A 131 15.25 3.19 -5.23
CA ALA A 131 16.69 3.40 -5.06
C ALA A 131 17.49 3.33 -6.38
N ALA A 132 16.84 3.00 -7.51
CA ALA A 132 17.50 2.89 -8.81
C ALA A 132 16.62 3.48 -9.93
N PRO A 133 17.22 4.01 -11.01
CA PRO A 133 16.46 4.47 -12.15
C PRO A 133 15.69 3.30 -12.79
N PRO A 134 14.49 3.54 -13.37
CA PRO A 134 13.67 2.50 -13.98
C PRO A 134 14.37 1.64 -15.05
N THR A 135 15.35 2.22 -15.75
CA THR A 135 16.21 1.54 -16.72
C THR A 135 17.09 0.44 -16.11
N ARG A 136 17.32 0.46 -14.79
CA ARG A 136 18.14 -0.51 -14.05
C ARG A 136 17.34 -1.40 -13.12
N TRP A 137 16.02 -1.41 -13.24
CA TRP A 137 15.19 -2.26 -12.38
C TRP A 137 15.44 -3.74 -12.67
N PRO A 138 15.61 -4.57 -11.63
CA PRO A 138 15.72 -6.01 -11.81
C PRO A 138 14.42 -6.58 -12.39
N ASP A 139 14.49 -7.75 -13.01
CA ASP A 139 13.29 -8.54 -13.27
C ASP A 139 12.73 -9.16 -11.97
N ALA A 140 11.59 -9.85 -12.08
CA ALA A 140 10.93 -10.45 -10.92
C ALA A 140 11.77 -11.56 -10.27
N GLU A 141 12.59 -12.28 -11.04
CA GLU A 141 13.43 -13.38 -10.55
C GLU A 141 14.64 -12.86 -9.79
N ALA A 142 15.32 -11.85 -10.35
CA ALA A 142 16.40 -11.12 -9.71
C ALA A 142 15.91 -10.42 -8.42
N MET A 143 14.71 -9.83 -8.44
CA MET A 143 14.11 -9.28 -7.22
C MET A 143 13.86 -10.37 -6.17
N ALA A 144 13.26 -11.50 -6.56
CA ALA A 144 13.01 -12.63 -5.65
C ALA A 144 14.30 -13.12 -5.00
N ARG A 145 15.35 -13.32 -5.80
CA ARG A 145 16.69 -13.71 -5.31
C ARG A 145 17.26 -12.69 -4.32
N SER A 146 17.15 -11.40 -4.63
CA SER A 146 17.64 -10.34 -3.73
C SER A 146 16.92 -10.30 -2.38
N LEU A 147 15.67 -10.78 -2.33
CA LEU A 147 14.85 -10.91 -1.13
C LEU A 147 14.96 -12.29 -0.47
N ARG A 148 15.85 -13.17 -0.96
CA ARG A 148 16.01 -14.57 -0.52
C ARG A 148 14.73 -15.39 -0.65
N LEU A 149 13.96 -15.17 -1.72
CA LEU A 149 12.73 -15.89 -2.06
C LEU A 149 12.85 -16.60 -3.41
N SER A 150 12.08 -17.67 -3.58
CA SER A 150 11.85 -18.23 -4.92
C SER A 150 10.88 -17.33 -5.71
N PRO A 151 10.94 -17.31 -7.05
CA PRO A 151 9.98 -16.55 -7.88
C PRO A 151 8.53 -16.98 -7.69
N SER A 152 8.29 -18.25 -7.35
CA SER A 152 6.94 -18.76 -7.04
C SER A 152 6.42 -18.18 -5.72
N THR A 153 7.26 -18.17 -4.68
CA THR A 153 6.91 -17.60 -3.38
C THR A 153 6.65 -16.09 -3.48
N LEU A 154 7.49 -15.36 -4.24
CA LEU A 154 7.28 -13.94 -4.49
C LEU A 154 5.92 -13.68 -5.16
N ARG A 155 5.61 -14.41 -6.25
CA ARG A 155 4.33 -14.28 -6.96
C ARG A 155 3.13 -14.62 -6.07
N HIS A 156 3.22 -15.70 -5.29
CA HIS A 156 2.15 -16.10 -4.39
C HIS A 156 1.87 -15.04 -3.33
N ARG A 157 2.91 -14.49 -2.69
CA ARG A 157 2.75 -13.43 -1.68
C ARG A 157 2.20 -12.13 -2.27
N LEU A 158 2.71 -11.70 -3.42
CA LEU A 158 2.15 -10.54 -4.12
C LEU A 158 0.66 -10.76 -4.45
N LYS A 159 0.27 -11.97 -4.88
CA LYS A 159 -1.14 -12.29 -5.15
C LYS A 159 -2.01 -12.23 -3.88
N GLN A 160 -1.52 -12.71 -2.72
CA GLN A 160 -2.23 -12.57 -1.45
C GLN A 160 -2.44 -11.10 -1.05
N GLU A 161 -1.50 -10.25 -1.43
CA GLU A 161 -1.56 -8.79 -1.25
C GLU A 161 -2.43 -8.07 -2.31
N GLY A 162 -3.02 -8.82 -3.25
CA GLY A 162 -3.78 -8.23 -4.37
C GLY A 162 -2.90 -7.42 -5.32
N ARG A 163 -1.58 -7.63 -5.30
CA ARG A 163 -0.60 -6.93 -6.13
C ARG A 163 0.00 -7.87 -7.15
N SER A 164 0.60 -7.28 -8.19
CA SER A 164 1.45 -7.99 -9.12
C SER A 164 2.78 -7.26 -9.24
N TRP A 165 3.82 -7.99 -9.66
CA TRP A 165 5.14 -7.40 -9.90
C TRP A 165 5.06 -6.23 -10.89
N ASN A 166 4.39 -6.44 -12.03
CA ASN A 166 4.20 -5.42 -13.05
C ASN A 166 3.33 -4.26 -12.53
N GLY A 167 2.31 -4.54 -11.72
CA GLY A 167 1.49 -3.49 -11.11
C GLY A 167 2.29 -2.55 -10.21
N ILE A 168 3.20 -3.10 -9.39
CA ILE A 168 4.08 -2.28 -8.55
C ILE A 168 5.02 -1.42 -9.40
N ARG A 169 5.62 -1.99 -10.45
CA ARG A 169 6.49 -1.24 -11.38
C ARG A 169 5.74 -0.13 -12.09
N ASP A 170 4.53 -0.41 -12.56
CA ASP A 170 3.69 0.55 -13.28
C ASP A 170 3.23 1.70 -12.38
N GLU A 171 2.86 1.42 -11.12
CA GLU A 171 2.54 2.44 -10.12
C GLU A 171 3.71 3.41 -9.92
N ILE A 172 4.93 2.88 -9.70
CA ILE A 172 6.12 3.72 -9.49
C ILE A 172 6.45 4.51 -10.77
N ARG A 173 6.35 3.88 -11.96
CA ARG A 173 6.58 4.57 -13.23
C ARG A 173 5.58 5.70 -13.44
N ARG A 174 4.31 5.49 -13.12
CA ARG A 174 3.28 6.53 -13.21
C ARG A 174 3.62 7.70 -12.30
N ASP A 175 3.96 7.44 -11.04
CA ASP A 175 4.29 8.49 -10.08
C ASP A 175 5.51 9.31 -10.54
N LEU A 176 6.55 8.65 -11.06
CA LEU A 176 7.72 9.31 -11.66
C LEU A 176 7.37 10.10 -12.93
N ALA A 177 6.51 9.56 -13.79
CA ALA A 177 6.05 10.22 -15.01
C ALA A 177 5.26 11.48 -14.71
N VAL A 178 4.32 11.41 -13.76
CA VAL A 178 3.54 12.58 -13.31
C VAL A 178 4.48 13.65 -12.77
N ALA A 179 5.39 13.29 -11.86
CA ALA A 179 6.37 14.24 -11.34
C ALA A 179 7.21 14.90 -12.45
N ALA A 180 7.73 14.11 -13.39
CA ALA A 180 8.54 14.61 -14.50
C ALA A 180 7.77 15.51 -15.48
N LEU A 181 6.47 15.27 -15.65
CA LEU A 181 5.60 16.06 -16.53
C LEU A 181 5.13 17.36 -15.89
N THR A 182 5.00 17.41 -14.56
CA THR A 182 4.57 18.61 -13.83
C THR A 182 5.72 19.58 -13.59
N THR A 183 6.95 19.11 -13.34
CA THR A 183 8.06 19.97 -12.90
C THR A 183 9.08 20.31 -14.00
N GLY A 184 8.92 19.77 -15.22
CA GLY A 184 9.98 19.77 -16.22
C GLY A 184 9.59 20.28 -17.61
N THR A 185 10.57 20.90 -18.29
CA THR A 185 10.51 21.26 -19.72
C THR A 185 10.93 20.11 -20.65
N ARG A 186 11.42 19.00 -20.08
CA ARG A 186 11.98 17.84 -20.80
C ARG A 186 11.01 17.24 -21.82
N GLY A 187 11.56 16.68 -22.90
CA GLY A 187 10.76 16.09 -23.98
C GLY A 187 10.02 14.83 -23.52
N VAL A 188 8.82 14.57 -24.05
CA VAL A 188 8.06 13.35 -23.72
C VAL A 188 8.81 12.07 -24.09
N ALA A 189 9.58 12.09 -25.19
CA ALA A 189 10.43 10.98 -25.61
C ALA A 189 11.60 10.72 -24.64
N GLU A 190 12.21 11.78 -24.12
CA GLU A 190 13.28 11.70 -23.12
C GLU A 190 12.77 11.10 -21.81
N ILE A 191 11.62 11.59 -21.33
CA ILE A 191 10.94 11.04 -20.14
C ILE A 191 10.61 9.55 -20.34
N ALA A 192 10.17 9.14 -21.53
CA ALA A 192 9.91 7.73 -21.83
C ALA A 192 11.19 6.87 -21.69
N GLY A 193 12.32 7.36 -22.19
CA GLY A 193 13.63 6.71 -22.07
C GLY A 193 14.06 6.52 -20.61
N ASP A 194 13.98 7.58 -19.80
CA ASP A 194 14.32 7.54 -18.37
C ASP A 194 13.46 6.54 -17.57
N LEU A 195 12.20 6.40 -17.96
CA LEU A 195 11.27 5.45 -17.35
C LEU A 195 11.47 4.00 -17.84
N GLY A 196 12.44 3.78 -18.74
CA GLY A 196 12.81 2.48 -19.27
C GLY A 196 11.77 1.90 -20.22
N PHE A 197 11.11 2.75 -21.01
CA PHE A 197 10.33 2.31 -22.17
C PHE A 197 11.24 2.20 -23.39
N ALA A 198 11.09 1.12 -24.15
CA ALA A 198 11.84 0.93 -25.40
C ALA A 198 11.46 1.96 -26.47
N GLU A 199 10.20 2.38 -26.48
CA GLU A 199 9.69 3.37 -27.43
C GLU A 199 8.76 4.39 -26.76
N PRO A 200 8.74 5.65 -27.22
CA PRO A 200 7.79 6.65 -26.76
C PRO A 200 6.32 6.23 -26.95
N SER A 201 6.02 5.45 -27.98
CA SER A 201 4.69 4.91 -28.28
C SER A 201 4.16 4.03 -27.12
N ALA A 202 5.04 3.22 -26.52
CA ALA A 202 4.72 2.36 -25.38
C ALA A 202 4.45 3.19 -24.11
N PHE A 203 5.24 4.24 -23.88
CA PHE A 203 5.00 5.17 -22.79
C PHE A 203 3.66 5.88 -22.93
N HIS A 204 3.33 6.40 -24.12
CA HIS A 204 2.04 7.06 -24.38
C HIS A 204 0.83 6.16 -24.03
N ARG A 205 0.87 4.90 -24.47
CA ARG A 205 -0.20 3.92 -24.18
C ARG A 205 -0.30 3.62 -22.69
N ALA A 206 0.84 3.41 -22.02
CA ALA A 206 0.88 3.13 -20.60
C ALA A 206 0.39 4.33 -19.78
N PHE A 207 0.88 5.53 -20.07
CA PHE A 207 0.50 6.76 -19.38
C PHE A 207 -1.00 7.05 -19.53
N ARG A 208 -1.56 6.88 -20.73
CA ARG A 208 -3.00 7.02 -20.96
C ARG A 208 -3.81 5.97 -20.20
N LYS A 209 -3.34 4.72 -20.15
CA LYS A 209 -3.97 3.67 -19.34
C LYS A 209 -3.96 4.02 -17.85
N TRP A 210 -2.90 4.65 -17.35
CA TRP A 210 -2.76 4.98 -15.93
C TRP A 210 -3.51 6.24 -15.50
N THR A 211 -3.61 7.24 -16.37
CA THR A 211 -4.09 8.60 -16.02
C THR A 211 -5.34 9.03 -16.78
N GLY A 212 -5.77 8.26 -17.79
CA GLY A 212 -6.86 8.60 -18.69
C GLY A 212 -6.49 9.60 -19.80
N LYS A 213 -5.33 10.27 -19.70
CA LYS A 213 -4.92 11.37 -20.60
C LYS A 213 -3.59 11.06 -21.29
N SER A 214 -3.30 11.72 -22.41
CA SER A 214 -1.97 11.63 -23.03
C SER A 214 -0.96 12.47 -22.24
N PRO A 215 0.35 12.13 -22.24
CA PRO A 215 1.38 12.89 -21.53
C PRO A 215 1.38 14.38 -21.88
N GLY A 216 1.21 14.71 -23.16
CA GLY A 216 1.18 16.11 -23.63
C GLY A 216 -0.09 16.86 -23.23
N ALA A 217 -1.25 16.18 -23.19
CA ALA A 217 -2.48 16.78 -22.69
C ALA A 217 -2.39 17.04 -21.19
N PHE A 218 -1.87 16.07 -20.43
CA PHE A 218 -1.64 16.19 -19.00
C PHE A 218 -0.74 17.38 -18.67
N ARG A 219 0.39 17.53 -19.40
CA ARG A 219 1.32 18.66 -19.20
C ARG A 219 0.69 20.03 -19.45
N ARG A 220 -0.16 20.17 -20.48
CA ARG A 220 -0.81 21.45 -20.79
C ARG A 220 -1.81 21.86 -19.71
N GLU A 221 -2.47 20.89 -19.11
CA GLU A 221 -3.44 21.11 -18.04
C GLU A 221 -2.74 21.55 -16.75
N THR A 222 -1.68 20.86 -16.32
CA THR A 222 -0.90 21.27 -15.14
C THR A 222 -0.09 22.55 -15.31
N ALA A 223 0.10 23.04 -16.54
CA ALA A 223 0.73 24.33 -16.80
C ALA A 223 -0.27 25.51 -16.87
N ALA A 224 -1.57 25.21 -16.91
CA ALA A 224 -2.64 26.20 -16.94
C ALA A 224 -3.24 26.49 -15.54
N ASP A 225 -2.90 25.67 -14.54
CA ASP A 225 -3.18 25.83 -13.11
C ASP A 225 -1.97 26.46 -12.38
#